data_AF-A0A1Q6SEQ2-F1
#
_entry.id   AF-A0A1Q6SEQ2-F1
#
_cell.length_a   1.000
_cell.length_b   1.000
_cell.length_c   1.000
_cell.angle_alpha   90.00
_cell.angle_beta   90.00
_cell.angle_gamma   90.00
#
_symmetry.space_group_name_H-M   'P 1'
#
loop_
_entity.id
_entity.type
_entity.pdbx_description
1 polymer ?
#
loop_
_entity_poly.entity_id
_entity_poly.type
_entity_poly.pdbx_seq_one_letter_code
_entity_poly.pdbx_strand_id
1 'polypeptide(L)'
;MTLTEKLMYLADFIEPTRTFPDCVRLRGYFYSRIGENDKNAVLDSTLILSFDMTVTELISSGQPIHPDTVAARNYLILKQKPGNES
;
A
#
# COMPACT_ATOMS: atom_id res chain seq x y z
N MET A 1 3.31 5.91 -10.02
CA MET A 1 3.46 4.49 -9.67
C MET A 1 3.07 3.60 -10.84
N THR A 2 4.04 3.03 -11.54
CA THR A 2 3.86 2.01 -12.58
C THR A 2 3.52 0.64 -11.96
N LEU A 3 3.09 -0.34 -12.77
CA LEU A 3 2.79 -1.69 -12.26
C LEU A 3 4.04 -2.34 -11.63
N THR A 4 5.20 -2.25 -12.29
CA THR A 4 6.45 -2.82 -11.80
C THR A 4 6.87 -2.21 -10.47
N GLU A 5 6.77 -0.88 -10.33
CA GLU A 5 7.05 -0.20 -9.05
C GLU A 5 6.17 -0.73 -7.91
N LYS A 6 4.87 -0.93 -8.18
CA LYS A 6 3.93 -1.44 -7.16
C LYS A 6 4.27 -2.88 -6.74
N LEU A 7 4.60 -3.73 -7.71
CA LEU A 7 4.98 -5.12 -7.45
C LEU A 7 6.29 -5.21 -6.67
N MET A 8 7.31 -4.43 -7.05
CA MET A 8 8.59 -4.40 -6.33
C MET A 8 8.44 -3.86 -4.91
N TYR A 9 7.68 -2.78 -4.75
CA TYR A 9 7.37 -2.22 -3.43
C TYR A 9 6.64 -3.24 -2.54
N LEU A 10 5.60 -3.90 -3.07
CA LEU A 10 4.86 -4.90 -2.31
C LEU A 10 5.76 -6.09 -1.93
N ALA A 11 6.58 -6.56 -2.87
CA ALA A 11 7.48 -7.69 -2.65
C ALA A 11 8.42 -7.46 -1.46
N ASP A 12 9.04 -6.29 -1.34
CA ASP A 12 9.89 -5.95 -0.18
C ASP A 12 9.09 -5.94 1.14
N PHE A 13 7.84 -5.47 1.11
CA PHE A 13 7.03 -5.35 2.31
C PHE A 13 6.51 -6.70 2.83
N ILE A 14 6.11 -7.61 1.94
CA ILE A 14 5.43 -8.87 2.30
C ILE A 14 6.29 -10.12 2.16
N GLU A 15 7.58 -10.01 1.81
CA GLU A 15 8.43 -11.18 1.64
C GLU A 15 8.42 -12.09 2.90
N PRO A 16 8.52 -13.43 2.76
CA PRO A 16 8.21 -14.37 3.83
C PRO A 16 9.01 -14.21 5.13
N THR A 17 10.22 -13.65 5.07
CA THR A 17 11.10 -13.48 6.24
C THR A 17 10.76 -12.24 7.07
N ARG A 18 9.93 -11.31 6.56
CA ARG A 18 9.39 -10.20 7.37
C ARG A 18 8.41 -10.72 8.42
N THR A 19 8.74 -10.49 9.68
CA THR A 19 7.95 -10.94 10.84
C THR A 19 7.25 -9.82 11.61
N PHE A 20 7.44 -8.55 11.23
CA PHE A 20 6.73 -7.43 11.85
C PHE A 20 5.21 -7.60 11.70
N PRO A 21 4.40 -7.23 12.71
CA PRO A 21 2.95 -7.45 12.69
C PRO A 21 2.25 -6.87 11.45
N ASP A 22 2.65 -5.67 11.02
CA ASP A 22 2.08 -5.03 9.82
C ASP A 22 2.44 -5.77 8.53
N CYS A 23 3.65 -6.31 8.40
CA CYS A 23 4.04 -7.15 7.26
C CYS A 23 3.18 -8.41 7.18
N VAL A 24 2.96 -9.07 8.33
CA VAL A 24 2.11 -10.27 8.40
C VAL A 24 0.66 -9.93 8.05
N ARG A 25 0.13 -8.82 8.59
CA ARG A 25 -1.23 -8.32 8.32
C ARG A 25 -1.41 -8.01 6.83
N LEU A 26 -0.46 -7.28 6.23
CA LEU A 26 -0.51 -6.89 4.83
C LEU A 26 -0.40 -8.10 3.89
N ARG A 27 0.48 -9.05 4.21
CA ARG A 27 0.62 -10.32 3.48
C ARG A 27 -0.70 -11.09 3.45
N GLY A 28 -1.35 -11.24 4.60
CA GLY A 28 -2.66 -11.89 4.71
C GLY A 28 -3.75 -11.14 3.94
N TYR A 29 -3.77 -9.81 4.00
CA TYR A 29 -4.69 -8.97 3.24
C TYR A 29 -4.55 -9.21 1.73
N PHE A 30 -3.33 -9.17 1.20
CA PHE A 30 -3.08 -9.39 -0.23
C PHE A 30 -3.50 -10.79 -0.69
N TYR A 31 -3.01 -11.84 -0.05
CA TYR A 31 -3.25 -13.21 -0.50
C TYR A 31 -4.69 -13.68 -0.31
N SER A 32 -5.44 -13.12 0.64
CA SER A 32 -6.88 -13.40 0.77
C SER A 32 -7.73 -12.81 -0.35
N ARG A 33 -7.20 -11.81 -1.09
CA ARG A 33 -7.95 -11.03 -2.08
C ARG A 33 -7.44 -11.18 -3.51
N ILE A 34 -6.24 -11.69 -3.73
CA ILE A 34 -5.63 -11.76 -5.08
C ILE A 34 -6.40 -12.66 -6.09
N GLY A 35 -7.35 -13.47 -5.60
CA GLY A 35 -8.30 -14.22 -6.42
C GLY A 35 -9.48 -13.40 -6.98
N GLU A 36 -9.65 -12.15 -6.55
CA GLU A 36 -10.69 -11.25 -7.06
C GLU A 36 -10.47 -10.92 -8.56
N ASN A 37 -11.56 -10.54 -9.24
CA ASN A 37 -11.56 -10.30 -10.69
C ASN A 37 -10.61 -9.17 -11.10
N ASP A 38 -10.53 -8.10 -10.31
CA ASP A 38 -9.65 -6.95 -10.57
C ASP A 38 -8.41 -6.99 -9.66
N LYS A 39 -7.35 -7.60 -10.19
CA LYS A 39 -6.05 -7.70 -9.50
C LYS A 39 -5.38 -6.33 -9.30
N ASN A 40 -5.65 -5.35 -10.18
CA ASN A 40 -5.09 -4.02 -10.02
C ASN A 40 -5.77 -3.28 -8.86
N ALA A 41 -7.08 -3.45 -8.68
CA ALA A 41 -7.79 -2.91 -7.52
C ALA A 41 -7.30 -3.55 -6.21
N VAL A 42 -7.05 -4.87 -6.20
CA VAL A 42 -6.45 -5.55 -5.05
C VAL A 42 -5.05 -5.01 -4.75
N LEU A 43 -4.20 -4.85 -5.76
CA LEU A 43 -2.86 -4.30 -5.59
C LEU A 43 -2.90 -2.85 -5.09
N ASP A 44 -3.72 -2.00 -5.71
CA ASP A 44 -3.86 -0.59 -5.33
C ASP A 44 -4.38 -0.44 -3.89
N SER A 45 -5.38 -1.23 -3.49
CA SER A 45 -5.90 -1.23 -2.11
C SER A 45 -4.90 -1.78 -1.08
N THR A 46 -4.11 -2.79 -1.46
CA THR A 46 -3.03 -3.32 -0.62
C THR A 46 -1.97 -2.25 -0.36
N LEU A 47 -1.52 -1.53 -1.40
CA LEU A 47 -0.54 -0.46 -1.24
C LEU A 47 -1.08 0.73 -0.42
N ILE A 48 -2.36 1.08 -0.58
CA ILE A 48 -2.97 2.12 0.27
C ILE A 48 -2.88 1.71 1.75
N LEU A 49 -3.23 0.46 2.06
CA LEU A 49 -3.15 -0.08 3.42
C LEU A 49 -1.71 -0.07 3.97
N SER A 50 -0.70 -0.40 3.15
CA SER A 50 0.70 -0.37 3.59
C SER A 50 1.19 1.05 3.86
N PHE A 51 0.76 2.04 3.06
CA PHE A 51 1.05 3.44 3.32
C PHE A 51 0.33 3.94 4.59
N ASP A 52 -0.91 3.52 4.84
CA ASP A 52 -1.64 3.85 6.08
C ASP A 52 -0.91 3.32 7.32
N MET A 53 -0.44 2.07 7.27
CA MET A 53 0.39 1.46 8.31
C MET A 53 1.67 2.27 8.55
N THR A 54 2.42 2.53 7.46
CA THR A 54 3.71 3.23 7.51
C THR A 54 3.56 4.64 8.08
N VAL A 55 2.58 5.40 7.59
CA VAL A 55 2.31 6.77 8.05
C VAL A 55 1.88 6.77 9.51
N THR A 56 1.01 5.84 9.91
CA THR A 56 0.55 5.72 11.30
C THR A 56 1.71 5.43 12.25
N GLU A 57 2.58 4.49 11.89
CA GLU A 57 3.76 4.13 12.70
C GLU A 57 4.77 5.29 12.79
N LEU A 58 5.01 6.00 11.70
CA LEU A 58 5.90 7.18 11.73
C LEU A 58 5.33 8.30 12.62
N ILE A 59 4.02 8.54 12.56
CA ILE A 59 3.35 9.52 13.45
C ILE A 59 3.45 9.07 14.91
N SER A 60 3.13 7.81 15.22
CA SER A 60 3.13 7.29 16.60
C SER A 60 4.52 7.32 17.23
N SER A 61 5.57 7.13 16.43
CA SER A 61 6.98 7.14 16.84
C SER A 61 7.64 8.53 16.76
N GLY A 62 6.90 9.58 16.37
CA GLY A 62 7.42 10.94 16.24
C GLY A 62 8.48 11.11 15.15
N GLN A 63 8.47 10.24 14.14
CA GLN A 63 9.46 10.22 13.06
C GLN A 63 9.00 11.06 11.85
N PRO A 64 9.95 11.63 11.08
CA PRO A 64 9.62 12.35 9.85
C PRO A 64 9.03 11.42 8.79
N ILE A 65 8.14 11.96 7.97
CA ILE A 65 7.53 11.25 6.84
C ILE A 65 8.05 11.90 5.55
N HIS A 66 8.59 11.08 4.64
CA HIS A 66 9.00 11.59 3.34
C HIS A 66 7.75 12.04 2.54
N PRO A 67 7.75 13.23 1.91
CA PRO A 67 6.59 13.73 1.16
C PRO A 67 6.07 12.75 0.10
N ASP A 68 6.98 12.05 -0.59
CA ASP A 68 6.60 11.08 -1.62
C ASP A 68 5.80 9.89 -1.08
N THR A 69 5.98 9.51 0.19
CA THR A 69 5.14 8.47 0.83
C THR A 69 3.68 8.93 0.89
N VAL A 70 3.46 10.19 1.27
CA VAL A 70 2.12 10.79 1.33
C VAL A 70 1.55 10.99 -0.08
N ALA A 71 2.38 11.45 -1.01
CA ALA A 71 1.97 11.65 -2.40
C ALA A 71 1.58 10.34 -3.09
N ALA A 72 2.36 9.27 -2.91
CA ALA A 72 2.07 7.94 -3.46
C ALA A 72 0.74 7.39 -2.92
N ARG A 73 0.51 7.51 -1.61
CA ARG A 73 -0.77 7.14 -0.98
C ARG A 73 -1.94 7.91 -1.60
N ASN A 74 -1.85 9.23 -1.65
CA ASN A 74 -2.93 10.09 -2.16
C ASN A 74 -3.20 9.83 -3.65
N TYR A 75 -2.14 9.60 -4.44
CA TYR A 75 -2.27 9.23 -5.85
C TYR A 75 -3.12 7.97 -6.03
N LEU A 76 -2.87 6.91 -5.25
CA LEU A 76 -3.66 5.67 -5.34
C LEU A 76 -5.11 5.86 -4.91
N ILE A 77 -5.36 6.62 -3.84
CA ILE A 77 -6.73 6.92 -3.37
C ILE A 77 -7.51 7.72 -4.41
N LEU A 78 -6.91 8.75 -4.99
CA LEU A 78 -7.56 9.59 -5.99
C LEU A 78 -7.85 8.81 -7.28
N LYS A 79 -6.94 7.91 -7.68
CA LYS A 79 -7.15 7.02 -8.83
C LYS A 79 -8.34 6.08 -8.65
N GLN A 80 -8.67 5.68 -7.42
CA GLN A 80 -9.83 4.82 -7.12
C GLN A 80 -11.16 5.58 -7.13
N LYS A 81 -11.16 6.90 -6.99
CA LYS A 81 -12.39 7.69 -7.07
C LYS A 81 -12.77 7.87 -8.54
N PRO A 82 -13.97 7.48 -8.98
CA PRO A 82 -14.45 7.84 -10.30
C PRO A 82 -14.57 9.38 -10.37
N GLY A 83 -13.79 9.98 -11.28
CA GLY A 83 -13.81 11.38 -11.73
C GLY A 83 -14.37 12.45 -10.79
N ASN A 84 -13.48 13.16 -10.09
CA ASN A 84 -13.66 14.60 -9.91
C ASN A 84 -12.58 15.30 -10.76
N GLU A 85 -12.77 15.25 -12.07
CA GLU A 85 -12.23 16.31 -12.93
C GLU A 85 -13.18 17.51 -12.77
N SER A 86 -12.67 18.59 -12.20
CA SER A 86 -13.30 19.92 -12.18
C SER A 86 -12.20 20.94 -12.42
#